data_AF-A0A8G0LFN1-F1
#
_entry.id   AF-A0A8G0LFN1-F1
#
_cell.length_a   1.000
_cell.length_b   1.000
_cell.length_c   1.000
_cell.angle_alpha   90.00
_cell.angle_beta   90.00
_cell.angle_gamma   90.00
#
_symmetry.space_group_name_H-M   'P 1'
#
loop_
_entity.id
_entity.type
_entity.pdbx_description
1 polymer ?
#
loop_
_entity_poly.entity_id
_entity_poly.type
_entity_poly.pdbx_seq_one_letter_code
_entity_poly.pdbx_strand_id
1 'polypeptide(L)'
;MTDFEAGIPMLWPRELSDLLPLESRDNLRKREKEFQSGWSVFNDAFPEVPYEEYAYAWMVVNTRTFYNETPETLKYPWEDRLALIPVADLFNHSDDGCKVYYSPNAYHIVAGRAYKKGEELFISYSRHSNDYNLLEYGFIPDENPSDDVYIDDVVFPKLSKSQKEELKKRDLLGEYPLASSTEEFRRTQGILRLLCCSTKQFHEFLDGKEKGRLVQDRVDEYLVGLLEELLSDVVAKRLQQIEELKVGREDQRALLAKRWMQIERLVRKKIEIYRLGSN
;
A
#
# COMPACT_ATOMS: atom_id res chain seq x y z
N MET A 1 -3.41 19.90 -13.42
CA MET A 1 -2.75 19.10 -12.35
C MET A 1 -3.35 19.31 -10.97
N THR A 2 -4.03 20.43 -10.70
CA THR A 2 -4.65 20.79 -9.41
C THR A 2 -5.43 19.67 -8.73
N ASP A 3 -6.13 18.85 -9.53
CA ASP A 3 -7.00 17.77 -9.06
C ASP A 3 -6.21 16.60 -8.48
N PHE A 4 -5.00 16.35 -9.00
CA PHE A 4 -4.10 15.30 -8.52
C PHE A 4 -3.17 15.78 -7.40
N GLU A 5 -2.80 17.06 -7.38
CA GLU A 5 -1.86 17.62 -6.41
C GLU A 5 -2.31 17.42 -4.96
N ALA A 6 -3.62 17.44 -4.69
CA ALA A 6 -4.15 17.24 -3.35
C ALA A 6 -3.89 15.81 -2.83
N GLY A 7 -4.00 14.81 -3.71
CA GLY A 7 -4.09 13.41 -3.32
C GLY A 7 -2.87 12.56 -3.66
N ILE A 8 -2.19 12.83 -4.78
CA ILE A 8 -1.12 11.97 -5.29
C ILE A 8 0.24 12.35 -4.68
N PRO A 9 0.87 11.49 -3.87
CA PRO A 9 2.11 11.84 -3.17
C PRO A 9 3.30 12.14 -4.07
N MET A 10 3.30 11.67 -5.31
CA MET A 10 4.32 12.01 -6.31
C MET A 10 4.33 13.51 -6.68
N LEU A 11 3.22 14.21 -6.45
CA LEU A 11 3.09 15.66 -6.67
C LEU A 11 3.27 16.47 -5.37
N TRP A 12 3.51 15.81 -4.24
CA TRP A 12 3.72 16.50 -2.97
C TRP A 12 5.16 16.99 -2.85
N PRO A 13 5.40 18.08 -2.07
CA PRO A 13 6.75 18.46 -1.71
C PRO A 13 7.51 17.32 -1.05
N ARG A 14 8.82 17.29 -1.29
CA ARG A 14 9.68 16.17 -0.88
C ARG A 14 9.66 15.95 0.64
N GLU A 15 9.68 17.04 1.38
CA GLU A 15 9.65 17.06 2.84
C GLU A 15 8.38 16.42 3.40
N LEU A 16 7.25 16.54 2.69
CA LEU A 16 5.99 15.90 3.08
C LEU A 16 5.97 14.42 2.69
N SER A 17 6.37 14.09 1.45
CA SER A 17 6.37 12.68 0.99
C SER A 17 7.41 11.82 1.70
N ASP A 18 8.50 12.40 2.23
CA ASP A 18 9.48 11.68 3.05
C ASP A 18 8.91 11.23 4.43
N LEU A 19 7.75 11.77 4.84
CA LEU A 19 7.01 11.40 6.05
C LEU A 19 5.96 10.31 5.81
N LEU A 20 5.85 9.75 4.61
CA LEU A 20 5.05 8.55 4.35
C LEU A 20 5.58 7.34 5.16
N PRO A 21 4.73 6.32 5.41
CA PRO A 21 5.19 5.02 5.91
C PRO A 21 6.34 4.48 5.05
N LEU A 22 7.28 3.74 5.65
CA LEU A 22 8.51 3.32 4.98
C LEU A 22 8.28 2.65 3.63
N GLU A 23 7.43 1.64 3.59
CA GLU A 23 7.11 0.90 2.37
C GLU A 23 6.47 1.81 1.31
N SER A 24 5.52 2.67 1.71
CA SER A 24 4.88 3.63 0.81
C SER A 24 5.87 4.62 0.23
N ARG A 25 6.79 5.12 1.05
CA ARG A 25 7.85 6.03 0.62
C ARG A 25 8.79 5.34 -0.37
N ASP A 26 9.22 4.12 -0.07
CA ASP A 26 10.16 3.39 -0.91
C ASP A 26 9.52 3.02 -2.26
N ASN A 27 8.24 2.64 -2.27
CA ASN A 27 7.46 2.43 -3.48
C ASN A 27 7.29 3.73 -4.27
N LEU A 28 6.97 4.85 -3.61
CA LEU A 28 6.96 6.16 -4.26
C LEU A 28 8.30 6.47 -4.95
N ARG A 29 9.44 6.17 -4.31
CA ARG A 29 10.76 6.40 -4.93
C ARG A 29 11.03 5.52 -6.14
N LYS A 30 10.49 4.30 -6.18
CA LYS A 30 10.56 3.45 -7.38
C LYS A 30 9.75 4.09 -8.51
N ARG A 31 8.51 4.51 -8.22
CA ARG A 31 7.63 5.14 -9.20
C ARG A 31 8.16 6.46 -9.74
N GLU A 32 8.75 7.29 -8.90
CA GLU A 32 9.43 8.53 -9.33
C GLU A 32 10.54 8.23 -10.34
N LYS A 33 11.31 7.15 -10.14
CA LYS A 33 12.37 6.74 -11.07
C LYS A 33 11.79 6.22 -12.39
N GLU A 34 10.75 5.40 -12.32
CA GLU A 34 10.05 4.89 -13.51
C GLU A 34 9.46 6.03 -14.33
N PHE A 35 8.79 6.99 -13.67
CA PHE A 35 8.27 8.19 -14.29
C PHE A 35 9.36 9.00 -15.00
N GLN A 36 10.47 9.27 -14.30
CA GLN A 36 11.58 10.05 -14.88
C GLN A 36 12.26 9.34 -16.05
N SER A 37 12.43 8.02 -15.95
CA SER A 37 12.95 7.21 -17.05
C SER A 37 12.01 7.22 -18.26
N GLY A 38 10.71 7.08 -18.02
CA GLY A 38 9.68 7.14 -19.06
C GLY A 38 9.61 8.51 -19.73
N TRP A 39 9.65 9.59 -18.94
CA TRP A 39 9.69 10.95 -19.45
C TRP A 39 10.91 11.22 -20.32
N SER A 40 12.11 10.79 -19.90
CA SER A 40 13.33 10.99 -20.68
C SER A 40 13.21 10.36 -22.08
N VAL A 41 12.77 9.11 -22.16
CA VAL A 41 12.62 8.40 -23.44
C VAL A 41 11.52 9.04 -24.29
N PHE A 42 10.41 9.43 -23.67
CA PHE A 42 9.29 10.06 -24.37
C PHE A 42 9.66 11.44 -24.93
N ASN A 43 10.30 12.29 -24.13
CA ASN A 43 10.70 13.63 -24.53
C ASN A 43 11.76 13.62 -25.65
N ASP A 44 12.63 12.62 -25.70
CA ASP A 44 13.57 12.44 -26.81
C ASP A 44 12.84 12.16 -28.14
N ALA A 45 11.71 11.46 -28.09
CA ALA A 45 10.90 11.12 -29.27
C ALA A 45 9.85 12.19 -29.63
N PHE A 46 9.32 12.90 -28.64
CA PHE A 46 8.23 13.88 -28.77
C PHE A 46 8.56 15.19 -28.01
N PRO A 47 9.63 15.91 -28.40
CA PRO A 47 10.12 17.09 -27.67
C PRO A 47 9.16 18.29 -27.67
N GLU A 48 8.15 18.27 -28.54
CA GLU A 48 7.12 19.29 -28.61
C GLU A 48 6.05 19.15 -27.53
N VAL A 49 5.92 17.97 -26.90
CA VAL A 49 4.92 17.70 -25.87
C VAL A 49 5.44 18.22 -24.53
N PRO A 50 4.72 19.14 -23.85
CA PRO A 50 5.15 19.65 -22.55
C PRO A 50 5.20 18.56 -21.47
N TYR A 51 6.10 18.74 -20.50
CA TYR A 51 6.23 17.86 -19.34
C TYR A 51 4.90 17.68 -18.60
N GLU A 52 4.14 18.76 -18.43
CA GLU A 52 2.88 18.77 -17.71
C GLU A 52 1.81 17.93 -18.40
N GLU A 53 1.83 17.87 -19.74
CA GLU A 53 0.88 17.05 -20.52
C GLU A 53 1.21 15.56 -20.38
N TYR A 54 2.49 15.19 -20.45
CA TYR A 54 2.93 13.82 -20.17
C TYR A 54 2.62 13.41 -18.73
N ALA A 55 2.95 14.27 -17.76
CA ALA A 55 2.68 14.03 -16.35
C ALA A 55 1.18 13.80 -16.11
N TYR A 56 0.33 14.65 -16.68
CA TYR A 56 -1.11 14.51 -16.58
C TYR A 56 -1.60 13.20 -17.20
N ALA A 57 -1.15 12.85 -18.42
CA ALA A 57 -1.52 11.61 -19.08
C ALA A 57 -1.08 10.37 -18.27
N TRP A 58 0.13 10.40 -17.72
CA TRP A 58 0.65 9.33 -16.86
C TRP A 58 -0.23 9.14 -15.63
N MET A 59 -0.62 10.22 -14.94
CA MET A 59 -1.54 10.12 -13.80
C MET A 59 -2.91 9.57 -14.19
N VAL A 60 -3.47 10.03 -15.31
CA VAL A 60 -4.76 9.51 -15.83
C VAL A 60 -4.68 8.01 -16.07
N VAL A 61 -3.63 7.54 -16.76
CA VAL A 61 -3.46 6.11 -17.05
C VAL A 61 -3.37 5.29 -15.76
N ASN A 62 -2.58 5.75 -14.77
CA ASN A 62 -2.41 5.01 -13.52
C ASN A 62 -3.65 5.00 -12.64
N THR A 63 -4.45 6.07 -12.66
CA THR A 63 -5.61 6.21 -11.75
C THR A 63 -6.93 5.70 -12.34
N ARG A 64 -7.06 5.58 -13.67
CA ARG A 64 -8.36 5.40 -14.35
C ARG A 64 -8.44 4.22 -15.32
N THR A 65 -7.36 3.45 -15.48
CA THR A 65 -7.40 2.30 -16.40
C THR A 65 -8.03 1.06 -15.76
N PHE A 66 -8.61 0.24 -16.62
CA PHE A 66 -9.17 -1.07 -16.29
C PHE A 66 -8.42 -2.15 -17.05
N TYR A 67 -8.34 -3.34 -16.46
CA TYR A 67 -7.86 -4.52 -17.18
C TYR A 67 -8.79 -4.88 -18.34
N ASN A 68 -8.22 -4.99 -19.52
CA ASN A 68 -8.85 -5.45 -20.76
C ASN A 68 -8.33 -6.85 -21.11
N GLU A 69 -8.79 -7.85 -20.38
CA GLU A 69 -8.36 -9.24 -20.56
C GLU A 69 -9.32 -10.01 -21.48
N THR A 70 -8.87 -10.22 -22.71
CA THR A 70 -9.50 -11.03 -23.74
C THR A 70 -8.52 -12.13 -24.18
N PRO A 71 -8.97 -13.21 -24.84
CA PRO A 71 -8.04 -14.22 -25.37
C PRO A 71 -6.92 -13.66 -26.25
N GLU A 72 -7.15 -12.51 -26.90
CA GLU A 72 -6.14 -11.85 -27.73
C GLU A 72 -5.15 -11.02 -26.89
N THR A 73 -5.65 -10.23 -25.93
CA THR A 73 -4.80 -9.37 -25.09
C THR A 73 -4.00 -10.16 -24.05
N LEU A 74 -4.45 -11.35 -23.66
CA LEU A 74 -3.73 -12.27 -22.78
C LEU A 74 -2.36 -12.72 -23.34
N LYS A 75 -2.02 -12.38 -24.59
CA LYS A 75 -0.72 -12.65 -25.21
C LYS A 75 0.37 -11.62 -24.87
N TYR A 76 0.01 -10.43 -24.40
CA TYR A 76 0.93 -9.31 -24.10
C TYR A 76 1.27 -9.23 -22.61
N PRO A 77 2.29 -8.49 -22.15
CA PRO A 77 2.44 -8.15 -20.72
C PRO A 77 1.20 -7.47 -20.14
N TRP A 78 0.98 -7.49 -18.82
CA TRP A 78 -0.25 -6.97 -18.23
C TRP A 78 -0.40 -5.45 -18.41
N GLU A 79 0.73 -4.74 -18.47
CA GLU A 79 0.84 -3.30 -18.70
C GLU A 79 0.23 -2.90 -20.06
N ASP A 80 0.31 -3.81 -21.05
CA ASP A 80 -0.25 -3.62 -22.39
C ASP A 80 -1.71 -4.08 -22.50
N ARG A 81 -2.34 -4.45 -21.38
CA ARG A 81 -3.74 -4.91 -21.29
C ARG A 81 -4.60 -3.92 -20.51
N LEU A 82 -4.28 -2.64 -20.57
CA LEU A 82 -5.01 -1.58 -19.88
C LEU A 82 -5.88 -0.78 -20.86
N ALA A 83 -7.08 -0.39 -20.43
CA ALA A 83 -7.99 0.42 -21.21
C ALA A 83 -8.62 1.54 -20.35
N LEU A 84 -8.75 2.73 -20.93
CA LEU A 84 -9.63 3.76 -20.40
C LEU A 84 -11.05 3.48 -20.90
N ILE A 85 -11.99 3.34 -19.97
CA ILE A 85 -13.39 3.04 -20.28
C ILE A 85 -14.23 4.26 -19.86
N PRO A 86 -14.59 5.14 -20.81
CA PRO A 86 -15.39 6.32 -20.50
C PRO A 86 -16.67 5.95 -19.75
N VAL A 87 -17.10 6.82 -18.85
CA VAL A 87 -18.24 6.62 -17.93
C VAL A 87 -17.95 5.63 -16.81
N ALA A 88 -17.30 4.49 -17.09
CA ALA A 88 -16.91 3.55 -16.04
C ALA A 88 -15.83 4.13 -15.11
N ASP A 89 -14.93 4.95 -15.64
CA ASP A 89 -13.87 5.64 -14.89
C ASP A 89 -14.38 6.82 -14.03
N LEU A 90 -15.68 7.13 -14.08
CA LEU A 90 -16.31 8.13 -13.22
C LEU A 90 -16.84 7.55 -11.91
N PHE A 91 -16.93 6.22 -11.79
CA PHE A 91 -17.39 5.59 -10.55
C PHE A 91 -16.30 5.71 -9.47
N ASN A 92 -16.68 6.20 -8.30
CA ASN A 92 -15.80 6.23 -7.14
C ASN A 92 -15.69 4.85 -6.47
N HIS A 93 -14.67 4.70 -5.62
CA HIS A 93 -14.39 3.47 -4.90
C HIS A 93 -15.31 3.28 -3.68
N SER A 94 -15.84 2.07 -3.51
CA SER A 94 -16.35 1.55 -2.24
C SER A 94 -16.20 0.04 -2.19
N ASP A 95 -15.92 -0.52 -1.00
CA ASP A 95 -15.92 -1.97 -0.79
C ASP A 95 -17.33 -2.59 -0.98
N ASP A 96 -18.40 -1.82 -0.80
CA ASP A 96 -19.79 -2.23 -1.02
C ASP A 96 -20.40 -1.49 -2.23
N GLY A 97 -19.87 -1.81 -3.42
CA GLY A 97 -20.26 -1.20 -4.69
C GLY A 97 -21.08 -2.10 -5.62
N CYS A 98 -21.35 -1.58 -6.81
CA CYS A 98 -21.85 -2.36 -7.93
C CYS A 98 -20.87 -3.50 -8.29
N LYS A 99 -21.42 -4.62 -8.75
CA LYS A 99 -20.64 -5.74 -9.25
C LYS A 99 -20.11 -5.40 -10.63
N VAL A 100 -18.85 -5.74 -10.85
CA VAL A 100 -18.16 -5.45 -12.10
C VAL A 100 -17.70 -6.75 -12.74
N TYR A 101 -17.98 -6.93 -14.03
CA TYR A 101 -17.46 -8.06 -14.81
C TYR A 101 -17.26 -7.67 -16.27
N TYR A 102 -16.34 -8.37 -16.92
CA TYR A 102 -16.00 -8.17 -18.31
C TYR A 102 -16.59 -9.27 -19.18
N SER A 103 -17.00 -8.92 -20.39
CA SER A 103 -17.26 -9.85 -21.48
C SER A 103 -16.44 -9.43 -22.70
N PRO A 104 -16.27 -10.30 -23.72
CA PRO A 104 -15.49 -9.95 -24.90
C PRO A 104 -15.91 -8.65 -25.61
N ASN A 105 -17.15 -8.19 -25.40
CA ASN A 105 -17.73 -7.03 -26.09
C ASN A 105 -18.11 -5.87 -25.16
N ALA A 106 -18.05 -6.04 -23.84
CA ALA A 106 -18.57 -5.03 -22.92
C ALA A 106 -17.99 -5.13 -21.50
N TYR A 107 -17.97 -3.99 -20.83
CA TYR A 107 -17.74 -3.88 -19.40
C TYR A 107 -19.09 -3.68 -18.71
N HIS A 108 -19.40 -4.54 -17.73
CA HIS A 108 -20.70 -4.54 -17.07
C HIS A 108 -20.56 -4.01 -15.65
N ILE A 109 -21.36 -3.01 -15.30
CA ILE A 109 -21.51 -2.50 -13.94
C ILE A 109 -22.96 -2.77 -13.53
N VAL A 110 -23.14 -3.69 -12.59
CA VAL A 110 -24.46 -4.20 -12.20
C VAL A 110 -24.73 -3.87 -10.74
N ALA A 111 -25.83 -3.18 -10.49
CA ALA A 111 -26.27 -2.84 -9.14
C ALA A 111 -26.51 -4.12 -8.30
N GLY A 112 -25.81 -4.26 -7.19
CA GLY A 112 -25.97 -5.38 -6.25
C GLY A 112 -27.16 -5.20 -5.29
N ARG A 113 -27.73 -4.00 -5.23
CA ARG A 113 -28.83 -3.61 -4.35
C ARG A 113 -29.68 -2.51 -5.00
N ALA A 114 -30.82 -2.20 -4.38
CA ALA A 114 -31.58 -1.01 -4.75
C ALA A 114 -30.84 0.27 -4.33
N TYR A 115 -30.88 1.29 -5.20
CA TYR A 115 -30.35 2.62 -4.95
C TYR A 115 -31.48 3.65 -5.00
N LYS A 116 -31.42 4.64 -4.12
CA LYS A 116 -32.38 5.75 -4.12
C LYS A 116 -32.00 6.76 -5.20
N LYS A 117 -32.99 7.50 -5.71
CA LYS A 117 -32.72 8.63 -6.61
C LYS A 117 -31.80 9.64 -5.91
N GLY A 118 -30.69 9.98 -6.55
CA GLY A 118 -29.67 10.89 -6.00
C GLY A 118 -28.61 10.21 -5.13
N GLU A 119 -28.70 8.90 -4.91
CA GLU A 119 -27.64 8.11 -4.29
C GLU A 119 -26.54 7.83 -5.30
N GLU A 120 -25.28 8.00 -4.88
CA GLU A 120 -24.11 7.74 -5.70
C GLU A 120 -23.90 6.23 -5.91
N LEU A 121 -23.46 5.86 -7.11
CA LEU A 121 -23.09 4.49 -7.45
C LEU A 121 -21.57 4.36 -7.36
N PHE A 122 -21.12 3.35 -6.63
CA PHE A 122 -19.70 3.02 -6.46
C PHE A 122 -19.36 1.72 -7.17
N ILE A 123 -18.08 1.50 -7.42
CA ILE A 123 -17.52 0.19 -7.74
C ILE A 123 -16.39 -0.12 -6.77
N SER A 124 -16.04 -1.40 -6.59
CA SER A 124 -14.79 -1.75 -5.93
C SER A 124 -13.68 -1.77 -6.96
N TYR A 125 -12.66 -0.93 -6.76
CA TYR A 125 -11.47 -0.95 -7.62
C TYR A 125 -10.72 -2.28 -7.43
N SER A 126 -10.51 -2.66 -6.17
CA SER A 126 -9.80 -3.87 -5.74
C SER A 126 -9.59 -3.81 -4.21
N ARG A 127 -9.15 -4.93 -3.63
CA ARG A 127 -8.87 -5.06 -2.18
C ARG A 127 -7.44 -4.62 -1.90
N HIS A 128 -7.23 -3.30 -1.84
CA HIS A 128 -5.92 -2.69 -1.60
C HIS A 128 -5.81 -2.09 -0.21
N SER A 129 -4.59 -1.97 0.31
CA SER A 129 -4.32 -1.23 1.54
C SER A 129 -4.54 0.26 1.32
N ASN A 130 -4.70 1.02 2.41
CA ASN A 130 -4.80 2.47 2.31
C ASN A 130 -3.51 3.12 1.82
N ASP A 131 -2.36 2.46 2.04
CA ASP A 131 -1.07 2.89 1.50
C ASP A 131 -1.04 2.79 -0.04
N TYR A 132 -1.56 1.70 -0.59
CA TYR A 132 -1.68 1.52 -2.03
C TYR A 132 -2.71 2.50 -2.62
N ASN A 133 -3.88 2.64 -2.00
CA ASN A 133 -4.91 3.57 -2.46
C ASN A 133 -4.40 5.01 -2.51
N LEU A 134 -3.61 5.43 -1.52
CA LEU A 134 -3.01 6.75 -1.51
C LEU A 134 -2.01 6.93 -2.66
N LEU A 135 -1.12 5.98 -2.87
CA LEU A 135 -0.07 6.09 -3.88
C LEU A 135 -0.59 5.99 -5.32
N GLU A 136 -1.54 5.09 -5.55
CA GLU A 136 -2.04 4.77 -6.90
C GLU A 136 -3.24 5.61 -7.31
N TYR A 137 -4.13 5.94 -6.37
CA TYR A 137 -5.38 6.63 -6.67
C TYR A 137 -5.50 8.00 -5.98
N GLY A 138 -4.59 8.35 -5.07
CA GLY A 138 -4.58 9.65 -4.41
C GLY A 138 -5.67 9.84 -3.34
N PHE A 139 -6.22 8.76 -2.79
CA PHE A 139 -7.23 8.85 -1.72
C PHE A 139 -7.05 7.78 -0.65
N ILE A 140 -7.69 7.99 0.51
CA ILE A 140 -7.69 7.05 1.62
C ILE A 140 -9.12 6.91 2.16
N PRO A 141 -9.78 5.75 1.98
CA PRO A 141 -11.06 5.45 2.63
C PRO A 141 -10.99 5.63 4.14
N ASP A 142 -12.08 6.09 4.76
CA ASP A 142 -12.18 6.17 6.24
C ASP A 142 -12.14 4.79 6.88
N GLU A 143 -12.87 3.85 6.28
CA GLU A 143 -12.94 2.44 6.64
C GLU A 143 -12.55 1.61 5.42
N ASN A 144 -11.59 0.72 5.57
CA ASN A 144 -11.14 -0.21 4.54
C ASN A 144 -10.86 -1.56 5.23
N PRO A 145 -11.70 -2.59 5.02
CA PRO A 145 -11.51 -3.92 5.59
C PRO A 145 -10.25 -4.64 5.09
N SER A 146 -9.66 -4.16 3.99
CA SER A 146 -8.45 -4.69 3.38
C SER A 146 -7.20 -3.89 3.76
N ASP A 147 -7.32 -2.91 4.67
CA ASP A 147 -6.17 -2.13 5.12
C ASP A 147 -5.19 -2.97 5.96
N ASP A 148 -3.91 -2.63 5.84
CA ASP A 148 -2.82 -3.31 6.52
C ASP A 148 -1.74 -2.31 6.92
N VAL A 149 -0.84 -2.74 7.80
CA VAL A 149 0.31 -1.97 8.27
C VAL A 149 1.54 -2.85 8.19
N TYR A 150 2.60 -2.27 7.64
CA TYR A 150 3.92 -2.87 7.57
C TYR A 150 4.76 -2.44 8.77
N ILE A 151 5.47 -3.38 9.40
CA ILE A 151 6.28 -3.11 10.61
C ILE A 151 7.77 -2.92 10.31
N ASP A 152 8.12 -2.72 9.05
CA ASP A 152 9.49 -2.58 8.56
C ASP A 152 10.29 -1.49 9.29
N ASP A 153 9.65 -0.37 9.63
CA ASP A 153 10.26 0.75 10.38
C ASP A 153 10.86 0.33 11.74
N VAL A 154 10.25 -0.65 12.42
CA VAL A 154 10.71 -1.17 13.71
C VAL A 154 11.48 -2.48 13.59
N VAL A 155 11.36 -3.20 12.48
CA VAL A 155 12.12 -4.44 12.20
C VAL A 155 13.51 -4.13 11.67
N PHE A 156 13.65 -3.23 10.70
CA PHE A 156 14.94 -2.93 10.06
C PHE A 156 16.03 -2.47 11.03
N PRO A 157 15.75 -1.67 12.08
CA PRO A 157 16.76 -1.31 13.07
C PRO A 157 17.27 -2.48 13.91
N LYS A 158 16.50 -3.57 14.05
CA LYS A 158 16.88 -4.75 14.84
C LYS A 158 17.75 -5.74 14.06
N LEU A 159 17.80 -5.61 12.73
CA LEU A 159 18.57 -6.49 11.86
C LEU A 159 20.02 -6.01 11.71
N SER A 160 20.98 -6.90 11.97
CA SER A 160 22.38 -6.68 11.63
C SER A 160 22.60 -6.59 10.12
N LYS A 161 23.73 -6.00 9.70
CA LYS A 161 24.10 -5.91 8.28
C LYS A 161 24.12 -7.28 7.59
N SER A 162 24.70 -8.29 8.24
CA SER A 162 24.76 -9.66 7.71
C SER A 162 23.37 -10.29 7.56
N GLN A 163 22.46 -10.07 8.52
CA GLN A 163 21.08 -10.55 8.40
C GLN A 163 20.36 -9.88 7.23
N LYS A 164 20.51 -8.56 7.04
CA LYS A 164 19.90 -7.85 5.90
C LYS A 164 20.39 -8.39 4.56
N GLU A 165 21.70 -8.63 4.43
CA GLU A 165 22.28 -9.20 3.21
C GLU A 165 21.76 -10.61 2.92
N GLU A 166 21.63 -11.45 3.94
CA GLU A 166 21.11 -12.82 3.78
C GLU A 166 19.61 -12.84 3.43
N LEU A 167 18.81 -12.02 4.11
CA LEU A 167 17.38 -11.88 3.81
C LEU A 167 17.16 -11.36 2.39
N LYS A 168 17.97 -10.39 1.95
CA LYS A 168 17.91 -9.86 0.59
C LYS A 168 18.22 -10.92 -0.47
N LYS A 169 19.20 -11.81 -0.24
CA LYS A 169 19.51 -12.93 -1.15
C LYS A 169 18.37 -13.93 -1.31
N ARG A 170 17.49 -14.01 -0.31
CA ARG A 170 16.36 -14.94 -0.26
C ARG A 170 15.02 -14.28 -0.59
N ASP A 171 15.01 -13.00 -0.94
CA ASP A 171 13.79 -12.21 -1.17
C ASP A 171 12.84 -12.16 0.05
N LEU A 172 13.44 -12.01 1.22
CA LEU A 172 12.75 -11.96 2.53
C LEU A 172 13.02 -10.67 3.31
N LEU A 173 13.72 -9.70 2.70
CA LEU A 173 13.99 -8.40 3.31
C LEU A 173 12.90 -7.41 2.92
N GLY A 174 12.18 -6.86 3.89
CA GLY A 174 11.11 -5.89 3.65
C GLY A 174 9.73 -6.53 3.63
N GLU A 175 8.71 -5.68 3.50
CA GLU A 175 7.32 -6.08 3.29
C GLU A 175 6.82 -7.05 4.38
N TYR A 176 6.87 -6.63 5.66
CA TYR A 176 6.36 -7.39 6.81
C TYR A 176 4.95 -6.92 7.26
N PRO A 177 3.85 -7.44 6.67
CA PRO A 177 2.48 -7.03 7.02
C PRO A 177 2.01 -7.53 8.39
N LEU A 178 0.97 -6.90 8.93
CA LEU A 178 0.28 -7.32 10.16
C LEU A 178 -1.01 -8.10 9.92
N ALA A 179 -1.63 -8.00 8.75
CA ALA A 179 -2.84 -8.75 8.44
C ALA A 179 -2.54 -10.26 8.43
N SER A 180 -3.14 -11.01 9.36
CA SER A 180 -2.86 -12.44 9.54
C SER A 180 -3.46 -13.34 8.46
N SER A 181 -4.26 -12.77 7.55
CA SER A 181 -4.91 -13.48 6.45
C SER A 181 -4.06 -13.52 5.17
N THR A 182 -2.90 -12.89 5.16
CA THR A 182 -2.02 -12.81 3.98
C THR A 182 -0.99 -13.96 4.01
N GLU A 183 -0.61 -14.48 2.85
CA GLU A 183 0.49 -15.46 2.76
C GLU A 183 1.81 -14.82 3.24
N GLU A 184 1.92 -13.52 3.01
CA GLU A 184 2.96 -12.60 3.40
C GLU A 184 3.09 -12.47 4.92
N PHE A 185 2.04 -12.73 5.71
CA PHE A 185 2.16 -12.79 7.17
C PHE A 185 3.12 -13.89 7.64
N ARG A 186 3.33 -14.92 6.81
CA ARG A 186 4.38 -15.92 7.05
C ARG A 186 5.77 -15.30 7.02
N ARG A 187 6.00 -14.29 6.19
CA ARG A 187 7.26 -13.52 6.16
C ARG A 187 7.47 -12.79 7.49
N THR A 188 6.43 -12.12 7.99
CA THR A 188 6.44 -11.46 9.31
C THR A 188 6.72 -12.46 10.45
N GLN A 189 6.04 -13.59 10.46
CA GLN A 189 6.25 -14.64 11.47
C GLN A 189 7.66 -15.26 11.40
N GLY A 190 8.25 -15.35 10.20
CA GLY A 190 9.64 -15.74 10.01
C GLY A 190 10.59 -14.72 10.63
N ILE A 191 10.48 -13.44 10.24
CA ILE A 191 11.43 -12.41 10.70
C ILE A 191 11.39 -12.23 12.22
N LEU A 192 10.22 -12.33 12.84
CA LEU A 192 10.10 -12.27 14.31
C LEU A 192 10.86 -13.43 14.97
N ARG A 193 10.77 -14.66 14.45
CA ARG A 193 11.55 -15.82 14.96
C ARG A 193 13.06 -15.63 14.80
N LEU A 194 13.50 -14.95 13.73
CA LEU A 194 14.91 -14.60 13.57
C LEU A 194 15.37 -13.62 14.66
N LEU A 195 14.52 -12.69 15.05
CA LEU A 195 14.84 -11.62 16.01
C LEU A 195 14.75 -12.07 17.48
N CYS A 196 13.72 -12.84 17.85
CA CYS A 196 13.45 -13.18 19.26
C CYS A 196 13.71 -14.64 19.61
N CYS A 197 14.07 -15.49 18.64
CA CYS A 197 14.29 -16.91 18.87
C CYS A 197 15.69 -17.36 18.40
N SER A 198 15.78 -18.10 17.28
CA SER A 198 17.05 -18.59 16.74
C SER A 198 16.98 -18.73 15.22
N THR A 199 18.15 -18.68 14.57
CA THR A 199 18.29 -18.93 13.13
C THR A 199 17.73 -20.29 12.71
N LYS A 200 17.82 -21.30 13.58
CA LYS A 200 17.24 -22.62 13.35
C LYS A 200 15.70 -22.54 13.24
N GLN A 201 15.04 -21.88 14.19
CA GLN A 201 13.57 -21.71 14.19
C GLN A 201 13.07 -20.85 13.04
N PHE A 202 13.84 -19.83 12.64
CA PHE A 202 13.59 -19.09 11.42
C PHE A 202 13.53 -20.01 10.18
N HIS A 203 14.55 -20.84 9.98
CA HIS A 203 14.59 -21.77 8.85
C HIS A 203 13.51 -22.86 8.95
N GLU A 204 13.30 -23.47 10.12
CA GLU A 204 12.30 -24.52 10.30
C GLU A 204 10.87 -24.02 10.02
N PHE A 205 10.56 -22.77 10.37
CA PHE A 205 9.25 -22.17 10.08
C PHE A 205 9.05 -21.87 8.58
N LEU A 206 10.05 -21.26 7.93
CA LEU A 206 9.97 -20.95 6.50
C LEU A 206 10.01 -22.21 5.62
N ASP A 207 10.74 -23.24 6.03
CA ASP A 207 10.76 -24.55 5.36
C ASP A 207 9.47 -25.37 5.61
N GLY A 208 8.59 -24.92 6.52
CA GLY A 208 7.35 -25.62 6.89
C GLY A 208 7.56 -26.86 7.76
N LYS A 209 8.75 -27.01 8.36
CA LYS A 209 9.11 -28.12 9.26
C LYS A 209 8.47 -27.97 10.64
N GLU A 210 8.30 -26.74 11.11
CA GLU A 210 7.58 -26.43 12.36
C GLU A 210 6.30 -25.65 12.05
N LYS A 211 5.18 -26.04 12.67
CA LYS A 211 3.90 -25.30 12.59
C LYS A 211 3.84 -24.07 13.52
N GLY A 212 4.99 -23.62 14.03
CA GLY A 212 5.15 -22.37 14.77
C GLY A 212 4.69 -22.36 16.23
N ARG A 213 4.14 -23.47 16.77
CA ARG A 213 3.48 -23.47 18.09
C ARG A 213 4.43 -23.43 19.30
N LEU A 214 5.67 -23.90 19.17
CA LEU A 214 6.55 -24.08 20.34
C LEU A 214 7.08 -22.75 20.89
N VAL A 215 7.18 -21.73 20.03
CA VAL A 215 7.71 -20.41 20.37
C VAL A 215 6.71 -19.28 20.14
N GLN A 216 5.45 -19.60 19.87
CA GLN A 216 4.47 -18.58 19.48
C GLN A 216 4.26 -17.52 20.57
N ASP A 217 4.15 -17.92 21.84
CA ASP A 217 3.98 -16.97 22.95
C ASP A 217 5.12 -15.94 22.99
N ARG A 218 6.36 -16.39 22.76
CA ARG A 218 7.54 -15.52 22.70
C ARG A 218 7.53 -14.60 21.48
N VAL A 219 7.06 -15.11 20.33
CA VAL A 219 6.93 -14.32 19.09
C VAL A 219 5.85 -13.26 19.25
N ASP A 220 4.72 -13.60 19.88
CA ASP A 220 3.60 -12.69 20.12
C ASP A 220 3.98 -11.61 21.14
N GLU A 221 4.65 -11.98 22.24
CA GLU A 221 5.19 -11.03 23.21
C GLU A 221 6.19 -10.04 22.56
N TYR A 222 7.09 -10.56 21.71
CA TYR A 222 8.05 -9.72 20.99
C TYR A 222 7.36 -8.81 19.97
N LEU A 223 6.35 -9.30 19.25
CA LEU A 223 5.56 -8.50 18.33
C LEU A 223 4.85 -7.36 19.06
N VAL A 224 4.22 -7.62 20.21
CA VAL A 224 3.57 -6.57 21.02
C VAL A 224 4.57 -5.47 21.38
N GLY A 225 5.79 -5.84 21.82
CA GLY A 225 6.85 -4.87 22.09
C GLY A 225 7.25 -4.03 20.87
N LEU A 226 7.36 -4.64 19.69
CA LEU A 226 7.62 -3.90 18.44
C LEU A 226 6.46 -2.97 18.05
N LEU A 227 5.22 -3.39 18.27
CA LEU A 227 4.05 -2.56 17.99
C LEU A 227 3.96 -1.37 18.94
N GLU A 228 4.33 -1.53 20.20
CA GLU A 228 4.45 -0.43 21.16
C GLU A 228 5.54 0.56 20.73
N GLU A 229 6.70 0.07 20.30
CA GLU A 229 7.78 0.90 19.72
C GLU A 229 7.31 1.63 18.46
N LEU A 230 6.54 0.97 17.59
CA LEU A 230 5.98 1.59 16.38
C LEU A 230 5.08 2.78 16.75
N LEU A 231 4.23 2.62 17.78
CA LEU A 231 3.37 3.69 18.26
C LEU A 231 4.18 4.86 18.87
N SER A 232 5.10 4.58 19.78
CA SER A 232 5.81 5.62 20.53
C SER A 232 6.89 6.32 19.70
N ASP A 233 7.63 5.57 18.88
CA ASP A 233 8.87 6.05 18.29
C ASP A 233 8.74 6.43 16.82
N VAL A 234 7.71 5.94 16.14
CA VAL A 234 7.45 6.20 14.72
C VAL A 234 6.17 7.02 14.55
N VAL A 235 5.01 6.47 14.92
CA VAL A 235 3.71 7.11 14.68
C VAL A 235 3.62 8.47 15.37
N ALA A 236 3.91 8.54 16.68
CA ALA A 236 3.86 9.80 17.43
C ALA A 236 4.79 10.86 16.85
N LYS A 237 6.02 10.49 16.48
CA LYS A 237 6.99 11.42 15.88
C LYS A 237 6.54 11.90 14.50
N ARG A 238 5.97 11.03 13.67
CA ARG A 238 5.47 11.39 12.34
C ARG A 238 4.30 12.35 12.41
N LEU A 239 3.33 12.10 13.30
CA LEU A 239 2.22 13.00 13.52
C LEU A 239 2.70 14.39 13.97
N GLN A 240 3.63 14.45 14.93
CA GLN A 240 4.23 15.71 15.37
C GLN A 240 4.95 16.43 14.21
N GLN A 241 5.76 15.71 13.43
CA GLN A 241 6.47 16.29 12.28
C GLN A 241 5.51 16.86 11.23
N ILE A 242 4.38 16.20 10.97
CA ILE A 242 3.37 16.67 10.02
C ILE A 242 2.69 17.95 10.54
N GLU A 243 2.37 18.02 11.83
CA GLU A 243 1.78 19.20 12.47
C GLU A 243 2.71 20.42 12.41
N GLU A 244 4.01 20.20 12.63
CA GLU A 244 5.02 21.25 12.60
C GLU A 244 5.37 21.68 11.15
N LEU A 245 5.20 20.79 10.16
CA LEU A 245 5.57 21.04 8.77
C LEU A 245 4.76 22.19 8.16
N LYS A 246 5.47 23.19 7.61
CA LYS A 246 4.86 24.36 6.92
C LYS A 246 4.83 24.23 5.40
N VAL A 247 5.51 23.22 4.87
CA VAL A 247 5.55 22.92 3.43
C VAL A 247 4.33 22.08 3.03
N GLY A 248 3.90 22.21 1.78
CA GLY A 248 2.73 21.52 1.23
C GLY A 248 1.42 22.27 1.47
N ARG A 249 0.34 21.77 0.86
CA ARG A 249 -1.02 22.24 1.11
C ARG A 249 -1.56 21.66 2.41
N GLU A 250 -2.57 22.31 2.97
CA GLU A 250 -3.22 21.85 4.20
C GLU A 250 -3.91 20.50 4.04
N ASP A 251 -4.57 20.27 2.90
CA ASP A 251 -5.23 19.00 2.57
C ASP A 251 -4.25 17.85 2.41
N GLN A 252 -3.08 18.07 1.78
CA GLN A 252 -2.01 17.06 1.68
C GLN A 252 -1.52 16.64 3.08
N ARG A 253 -1.23 17.61 3.96
CA ARG A 253 -0.82 17.34 5.34
C ARG A 253 -1.91 16.62 6.12
N ALA A 254 -3.16 17.04 5.97
CA ALA A 254 -4.30 16.42 6.63
C ALA A 254 -4.51 14.97 6.17
N LEU A 255 -4.35 14.69 4.86
CA LEU A 255 -4.46 13.34 4.31
C LEU A 255 -3.35 12.42 4.83
N LEU A 256 -2.11 12.90 4.90
CA LEU A 256 -1.01 12.13 5.49
C LEU A 256 -1.20 11.90 7.00
N ALA A 257 -1.62 12.92 7.74
CA ALA A 257 -1.94 12.79 9.17
C ALA A 257 -3.06 11.76 9.38
N LYS A 258 -4.11 11.80 8.56
CA LYS A 258 -5.19 10.80 8.57
C LYS A 258 -4.65 9.39 8.40
N ARG A 259 -3.71 9.17 7.47
CA ARG A 259 -3.08 7.84 7.30
C ARG A 259 -2.39 7.36 8.56
N TRP A 260 -1.56 8.22 9.17
CA TRP A 260 -0.85 7.87 10.42
C TRP A 260 -1.80 7.61 11.59
N MET A 261 -2.91 8.34 11.69
CA MET A 261 -3.97 8.06 12.69
C MET A 261 -4.67 6.72 12.44
N GLN A 262 -4.88 6.33 11.18
CA GLN A 262 -5.42 4.99 10.85
C GLN A 262 -4.43 3.88 11.22
N ILE A 263 -3.14 4.07 10.93
CA ILE A 263 -2.07 3.15 11.34
C ILE A 263 -2.08 3.01 12.88
N GLU A 264 -2.15 4.12 13.60
CA GLU A 264 -2.23 4.13 15.06
C GLU A 264 -3.39 3.26 15.57
N ARG A 265 -4.59 3.47 15.03
CA ARG A 265 -5.80 2.72 15.38
C ARG A 265 -5.65 1.22 15.09
N LEU A 266 -5.12 0.86 13.92
CA LEU A 266 -4.90 -0.54 13.53
C LEU A 266 -3.90 -1.24 14.45
N VAL A 267 -2.79 -0.58 14.76
CA VAL A 267 -1.73 -1.11 15.62
C VAL A 267 -2.25 -1.29 17.06
N ARG A 268 -2.97 -0.31 17.61
CA ARG A 268 -3.59 -0.42 18.95
C ARG A 268 -4.54 -1.61 19.03
N LYS A 269 -5.44 -1.76 18.04
CA LYS A 269 -6.35 -2.91 17.96
C LYS A 269 -5.59 -4.23 17.87
N LYS A 270 -4.48 -4.28 17.12
CA LYS A 270 -3.66 -5.49 17.00
C LYS A 270 -3.01 -5.85 18.34
N ILE A 271 -2.46 -4.88 19.08
CA ILE A 271 -1.92 -5.08 20.42
C ILE A 271 -2.98 -5.66 21.38
N GLU A 272 -4.19 -5.12 21.36
CA GLU A 272 -5.30 -5.62 22.20
C GLU A 272 -5.63 -7.09 21.89
N ILE A 273 -5.69 -7.46 20.60
CA ILE A 273 -5.93 -8.84 20.18
C ILE A 273 -4.86 -9.79 20.72
N TYR A 274 -3.57 -9.42 20.62
CA TYR A 274 -2.49 -10.27 21.12
C TYR A 274 -2.47 -10.36 22.66
N ARG A 275 -2.82 -9.27 23.37
CA ARG A 275 -2.87 -9.27 24.84
C ARG A 275 -4.03 -10.04 25.43
N LEU A 276 -5.18 -10.09 24.75
CA LEU A 276 -6.37 -10.82 25.20
C LEU A 276 -6.28 -12.34 24.94
N GLY A 277 -5.25 -12.79 24.24
CA GLY A 277 -5.11 -14.16 23.76
C GLY A 277 -6.01 -14.41 22.55
N SER A 278 -5.47 -15.07 21.53
CA SER A 278 -6.29 -15.59 20.43
C SER A 278 -7.15 -16.74 20.97
N ASN A 279 -8.37 -16.44 21.44
CA ASN A 279 -9.38 -17.46 21.74
C ASN A 279 -9.73 -18.28 20.49
#